data_AF-A0A7R9UA02-F1
#
_entry.id   AF-A0A7R9UA02-F1
#
_cell.length_a   1.000
_cell.length_b   1.000
_cell.length_c   1.000
_cell.angle_alpha   90.00
_cell.angle_beta   90.00
_cell.angle_gamma   90.00
#
_symmetry.space_group_name_H-M   'P 1'
#
loop_
_entity.id
_entity.type
_entity.pdbx_description
1 polymer ?
#
loop_
_entity_poly.entity_id
_entity_poly.type
_entity_poly.pdbx_seq_one_letter_code
_entity_poly.pdbx_strand_id
1 'polypeptide(L)'
;MIAVAGVALLLSGWLPPSCGADAVHGAPLDAALASAYDVAVKSGIFRCLDHSGPKLSISQVNDDFCDCADGSDEPGSPACAGTGVSFTCLNHGSWSAEVDLSQTLPTSRVRDDICDCCDGSDEADPHGAGGPCPNTCEQEVRSLLEERRQLRAAANAGWEAREGLVEKAKEYAAGSAERIRDREEAIARAEEDVKEAKAALAREIAAEEEEKQKLSAEDRNSGFEEALEALGIADASVGTVLERIIEVAETTGATTELEVLLEEAGVELPDPPRGSGDTIEQLSADDRVEALLKVEDLPTLQRMLVDLMLQADVVDDALAVLLRDEDARKKAAEVVNNLSIGDVEAHVRKEAEDARSLLKKLEREL
;
A
#
# COMPACT_ATOMS: atom_id res chain seq x y z
N MET A 1 10.17 -64.28 -2.27
CA MET A 1 9.07 -64.55 -3.22
C MET A 1 8.25 -63.28 -3.39
N ILE A 2 8.55 -62.43 -4.38
CA ILE A 2 7.57 -61.57 -5.06
C ILE A 2 8.04 -61.49 -6.52
N ALA A 3 7.13 -61.81 -7.43
CA ALA A 3 7.37 -62.15 -8.83
C ALA A 3 7.61 -60.93 -9.73
N VAL A 4 8.54 -61.07 -10.67
CA VAL A 4 8.72 -60.17 -11.82
C VAL A 4 7.76 -60.65 -12.91
N ALA A 5 6.69 -59.90 -13.16
CA ALA A 5 5.76 -60.15 -14.26
C ALA A 5 6.32 -59.55 -15.55
N GLY A 6 6.74 -60.42 -16.47
CA GLY A 6 7.13 -60.04 -17.82
C GLY A 6 5.90 -59.64 -18.65
N VAL A 7 5.90 -58.40 -19.14
CA VAL A 7 4.93 -57.94 -20.14
C VAL A 7 5.49 -58.28 -21.52
N ALA A 8 4.92 -59.31 -22.14
CA ALA A 8 5.18 -59.64 -23.53
C ALA A 8 4.46 -58.60 -24.42
N LEU A 9 5.22 -57.62 -24.91
CA LEU A 9 4.77 -56.71 -25.97
C LEU A 9 4.66 -57.49 -27.28
N LEU A 10 3.43 -57.81 -27.67
CA LEU A 10 3.09 -58.25 -29.02
C LEU A 10 3.33 -57.08 -29.98
N LEU A 11 4.48 -57.09 -30.65
CA LEU A 11 4.72 -56.28 -31.85
C LEU A 11 3.88 -56.83 -32.99
N SER A 12 2.59 -56.52 -33.00
CA SER A 12 1.81 -56.55 -34.24
C SER A 12 2.31 -55.40 -35.11
N GLY A 13 3.22 -55.72 -36.04
CA GLY A 13 3.65 -54.80 -37.07
C GLY A 13 2.44 -54.33 -37.88
N TRP A 14 1.95 -53.14 -37.56
CA TRP A 14 1.20 -52.34 -38.51
C TRP A 14 2.20 -51.88 -39.56
N LEU A 15 2.24 -52.59 -40.68
CA LEU A 15 2.69 -51.96 -41.92
C LEU A 15 1.71 -50.82 -42.18
N PRO A 16 2.16 -49.55 -42.30
CA PRO A 16 1.30 -48.51 -42.80
C PRO A 16 0.77 -48.93 -44.17
N PRO A 17 -0.50 -48.66 -44.49
CA PRO A 17 -1.01 -48.88 -45.84
C PRO A 17 -0.09 -48.13 -46.80
N SER A 18 0.42 -48.84 -47.79
CA SER A 18 1.15 -48.25 -48.91
C SER A 18 0.34 -47.06 -49.40
N CYS A 19 0.88 -45.84 -49.25
CA CYS A 19 0.33 -44.67 -49.92
C CYS A 19 0.28 -45.01 -51.41
N GLY A 20 -0.93 -45.11 -51.94
CA GLY A 20 -1.17 -45.59 -53.29
C GLY A 20 -0.56 -44.62 -54.29
N ALA A 21 0.09 -45.16 -55.31
CA ALA A 21 0.55 -44.43 -56.49
C ALA A 21 -0.62 -43.94 -57.39
N ASP A 22 -1.85 -43.90 -56.86
CA ASP A 22 -3.11 -43.68 -57.58
C ASP A 22 -3.86 -42.42 -57.08
N ALA A 23 -3.25 -41.60 -56.23
CA ALA A 23 -3.88 -40.39 -55.72
C ALA A 23 -3.97 -39.32 -56.81
N VAL A 24 -5.13 -38.65 -56.92
CA VAL A 24 -5.30 -37.52 -57.83
C VAL A 24 -4.38 -36.38 -57.40
N HIS A 25 -3.55 -35.90 -58.33
CA HIS A 25 -2.60 -34.83 -58.08
C HIS A 25 -3.32 -33.54 -57.65
N GLY A 26 -2.80 -32.89 -56.61
CA GLY A 26 -3.38 -31.66 -56.03
C GLY A 26 -4.64 -31.86 -55.19
N ALA A 27 -5.17 -33.08 -55.07
CA ALA A 27 -6.40 -33.36 -54.33
C ALA A 27 -6.30 -32.92 -52.84
N PRO A 28 -7.43 -32.48 -52.24
CA PRO A 28 -7.45 -31.97 -50.86
C PRO A 28 -7.07 -33.02 -49.81
N LEU A 29 -6.43 -32.59 -48.72
CA LEU A 29 -6.08 -33.45 -47.58
C LEU A 29 -7.28 -33.90 -46.74
N ASP A 30 -8.42 -33.23 -46.85
CA ASP A 30 -9.63 -33.62 -46.14
C ASP A 30 -10.02 -35.05 -46.55
N ALA A 31 -10.09 -35.96 -45.58
CA ALA A 31 -10.29 -37.38 -45.85
C ALA A 31 -11.62 -37.68 -46.56
N ALA A 32 -12.67 -36.88 -46.35
CA ALA A 32 -13.95 -37.08 -47.02
C ALA A 32 -13.89 -36.62 -48.48
N LEU A 33 -13.22 -35.50 -48.75
CA LEU A 33 -13.01 -35.01 -50.11
C LEU A 33 -12.03 -35.88 -50.89
N ALA A 34 -10.89 -36.26 -50.30
CA ALA A 34 -9.91 -37.17 -50.90
C ALA A 34 -10.53 -38.51 -51.31
N SER A 35 -11.40 -39.06 -50.45
CA SER A 35 -12.13 -40.30 -50.72
C SER A 35 -13.02 -40.21 -51.97
N ALA A 36 -13.58 -39.04 -52.28
CA ALA A 36 -14.37 -38.85 -53.50
C ALA A 36 -13.51 -39.04 -54.76
N TYR A 37 -12.27 -38.53 -54.77
CA TYR A 37 -11.31 -38.74 -55.84
C TYR A 37 -10.85 -40.21 -55.93
N ASP A 38 -10.57 -40.85 -54.80
CA ASP A 38 -10.20 -42.28 -54.76
C ASP A 38 -11.31 -43.19 -55.34
N VAL A 39 -12.57 -42.87 -55.04
CA VAL A 39 -13.74 -43.58 -55.60
C VAL A 39 -13.84 -43.31 -57.11
N ALA A 40 -13.58 -42.08 -57.55
CA ALA A 40 -13.60 -41.73 -58.96
C ALA A 40 -12.51 -42.46 -59.76
N VAL A 41 -11.28 -42.53 -59.24
CA VAL A 41 -10.18 -43.30 -59.84
C VAL A 41 -10.55 -44.77 -59.98
N LYS A 42 -11.17 -45.38 -58.97
CA LYS A 42 -11.58 -46.80 -58.99
C LYS A 42 -12.77 -47.07 -59.91
N SER A 43 -13.70 -46.13 -60.03
CA SER A 43 -14.95 -46.30 -60.80
C SER A 43 -14.86 -45.79 -62.24
N GLY A 44 -13.87 -44.95 -62.56
CA GLY A 44 -13.72 -44.27 -63.84
C GLY A 44 -14.68 -43.10 -64.05
N ILE A 45 -15.49 -42.75 -63.05
CA ILE A 45 -16.53 -41.72 -63.12
C ILE A 45 -16.33 -40.74 -61.96
N PHE A 46 -16.18 -39.46 -62.28
CA PHE A 46 -16.12 -38.36 -61.33
C PHE A 46 -17.43 -37.57 -61.33
N ARG A 47 -17.76 -36.99 -60.17
CA ARG A 47 -18.88 -36.07 -60.01
C ARG A 47 -18.38 -34.87 -59.22
N CYS A 48 -18.65 -33.66 -59.70
CA CYS A 48 -18.32 -32.42 -59.01
C CYS A 48 -18.77 -32.47 -57.53
N LEU A 49 -17.95 -31.94 -56.63
CA LEU A 49 -18.15 -32.03 -55.19
C LEU A 49 -19.38 -31.22 -54.74
N ASP A 50 -19.67 -30.11 -55.41
CA ASP A 50 -20.90 -29.32 -55.27
C ASP A 50 -22.13 -29.94 -55.97
N HIS A 51 -21.94 -31.08 -56.64
CA HIS A 51 -22.94 -31.77 -57.45
C HIS A 51 -23.48 -30.99 -58.64
N SER A 52 -22.77 -29.96 -59.09
CA SER A 52 -23.01 -29.29 -60.36
C SER A 52 -22.68 -30.20 -61.55
N GLY A 53 -23.20 -29.82 -62.73
CA GLY A 53 -22.81 -30.42 -63.99
C GLY A 53 -23.19 -31.89 -64.22
N PRO A 54 -22.79 -32.46 -65.38
CA PRO A 54 -22.91 -33.88 -65.70
C PRO A 54 -21.85 -34.71 -64.97
N LYS A 55 -22.02 -36.04 -64.97
CA LYS A 55 -20.95 -36.97 -64.53
C LYS A 55 -19.80 -36.92 -65.53
N LEU A 56 -18.58 -36.74 -65.04
CA LEU A 56 -17.36 -36.66 -65.83
C LEU A 56 -16.66 -38.02 -65.87
N SER A 57 -15.89 -38.27 -66.93
CA SER A 57 -14.93 -39.37 -66.91
C SER A 57 -13.74 -39.00 -66.04
N ILE A 58 -13.08 -39.98 -65.40
CA ILE A 58 -11.84 -39.71 -64.65
C ILE A 58 -10.74 -39.08 -65.52
N SER A 59 -10.78 -39.27 -66.84
CA SER A 59 -9.84 -38.62 -67.77
C SER A 59 -10.06 -37.12 -67.95
N GLN A 60 -11.19 -36.60 -67.46
CA GLN A 60 -11.52 -35.17 -67.44
C GLN A 60 -11.17 -34.53 -66.09
N VAL A 61 -10.48 -35.25 -65.20
CA VAL A 61 -9.97 -34.69 -63.96
C VAL A 61 -8.51 -34.33 -64.20
N ASN A 62 -8.13 -33.08 -63.94
CA ASN A 62 -6.84 -32.49 -64.28
C ASN A 62 -6.53 -32.57 -65.78
N ASP A 63 -7.50 -32.22 -66.63
CA ASP A 63 -7.38 -32.24 -68.09
C ASP A 63 -7.14 -30.87 -68.74
N ASP A 64 -6.88 -29.85 -67.90
CA ASP A 64 -6.68 -28.44 -68.28
C ASP A 64 -7.96 -27.75 -68.77
N PHE A 65 -9.13 -28.27 -68.40
CA PHE A 65 -10.41 -27.65 -68.68
C PHE A 65 -11.31 -27.60 -67.44
N CYS A 66 -12.00 -26.48 -67.22
CA CYS A 66 -12.86 -26.32 -66.05
C CYS A 66 -14.32 -26.71 -66.36
N ASP A 67 -14.67 -27.95 -66.06
CA ASP A 67 -16.00 -28.56 -66.20
C ASP A 67 -16.91 -28.33 -64.99
N CYS A 68 -16.38 -28.28 -63.76
CA CYS A 68 -17.19 -28.09 -62.55
C CYS A 68 -17.29 -26.62 -62.13
N ALA A 69 -18.47 -26.20 -61.63
CA ALA A 69 -18.68 -24.83 -61.15
C ALA A 69 -17.87 -24.51 -59.87
N ASP A 70 -17.61 -25.53 -59.05
CA ASP A 70 -16.72 -25.46 -57.88
C ASP A 70 -15.24 -25.68 -58.22
N GLY A 71 -14.94 -26.05 -59.48
CA GLY A 71 -13.60 -26.40 -59.96
C GLY A 71 -13.00 -27.67 -59.38
N SER A 72 -13.81 -28.55 -58.78
CA SER A 72 -13.35 -29.80 -58.18
C SER A 72 -12.81 -30.84 -59.17
N ASP A 73 -12.98 -30.63 -60.47
CA ASP A 73 -12.36 -31.41 -61.52
C ASP A 73 -10.89 -31.07 -61.76
N GLU A 74 -10.43 -29.87 -61.37
CA GLU A 74 -9.07 -29.39 -61.63
C GLU A 74 -8.27 -29.09 -60.34
N PRO A 75 -8.13 -30.03 -59.38
CA PRO A 75 -7.33 -29.81 -58.17
C PRO A 75 -5.82 -29.73 -58.43
N GLY A 76 -5.33 -30.29 -59.53
CA GLY A 76 -3.93 -30.40 -59.95
C GLY A 76 -3.57 -29.52 -61.15
N SER A 77 -4.40 -28.53 -61.47
CA SER A 77 -4.31 -27.74 -62.69
C SER A 77 -4.79 -26.30 -62.48
N PRO A 78 -4.27 -25.31 -63.24
CA PRO A 78 -4.72 -23.92 -63.13
C PRO A 78 -6.05 -23.62 -63.86
N ALA A 79 -6.66 -24.59 -64.55
CA ALA A 79 -7.80 -24.35 -65.43
C ALA A 79 -9.03 -23.79 -64.70
N CYS A 80 -9.23 -24.15 -63.42
CA CYS A 80 -10.28 -23.59 -62.57
C CYS A 80 -9.80 -22.46 -61.65
N ALA A 81 -8.72 -21.74 -62.01
CA ALA A 81 -8.28 -20.57 -61.25
C ALA A 81 -9.43 -19.55 -61.07
N GLY A 82 -9.71 -19.22 -59.81
CA GLY A 82 -10.75 -18.25 -59.44
C GLY A 82 -12.08 -18.84 -58.96
N THR A 83 -12.29 -20.16 -59.03
CA THR A 83 -13.48 -20.82 -58.44
C THR A 83 -13.34 -21.05 -56.93
N GLY A 84 -12.12 -20.96 -56.39
CA GLY A 84 -11.81 -21.23 -54.98
C GLY A 84 -11.26 -22.62 -54.71
N VAL A 85 -11.11 -23.47 -55.74
CA VAL A 85 -10.35 -24.72 -55.63
C VAL A 85 -8.88 -24.42 -55.29
N SER A 86 -8.29 -25.27 -54.45
CA SER A 86 -6.90 -25.16 -54.01
C SER A 86 -6.12 -26.43 -54.36
N PHE A 87 -4.89 -26.24 -54.83
CA PHE A 87 -3.89 -27.28 -54.98
C PHE A 87 -3.30 -27.65 -53.63
N THR A 88 -3.02 -28.93 -53.40
CA THR A 88 -2.38 -29.41 -52.17
C THR A 88 -0.96 -29.88 -52.44
N CYS A 89 0.03 -29.18 -51.86
CA CYS A 89 1.39 -29.70 -51.74
C CYS A 89 1.42 -30.73 -50.61
N LEU A 90 1.76 -31.98 -50.91
CA LEU A 90 1.89 -33.02 -49.89
C LEU A 90 3.18 -32.86 -49.07
N ASN A 91 4.27 -32.43 -49.71
CA ASN A 91 5.57 -32.17 -49.06
C ASN A 91 6.06 -33.34 -48.18
N HIS A 92 5.74 -34.57 -48.60
CA HIS A 92 6.01 -35.77 -47.82
C HIS A 92 7.49 -36.20 -47.89
N GLY A 93 7.96 -36.80 -46.79
CA GLY A 93 9.29 -37.42 -46.70
C GLY A 93 9.41 -38.27 -45.44
N SER A 94 10.62 -38.75 -45.14
CA SER A 94 10.86 -39.55 -43.94
C SER A 94 10.59 -38.79 -42.63
N TRP A 95 10.58 -37.45 -42.70
CA TRP A 95 10.31 -36.54 -41.59
C TRP A 95 8.82 -36.27 -41.34
N SER A 96 7.90 -36.69 -42.22
CA SER A 96 6.48 -36.34 -42.11
C SER A 96 5.79 -36.83 -40.84
N ALA A 97 6.39 -37.78 -40.11
CA ALA A 97 5.90 -38.19 -38.79
C ALA A 97 6.22 -37.16 -37.67
N GLU A 98 7.20 -36.29 -37.88
CA GLU A 98 7.67 -35.30 -36.88
C GLU A 98 7.33 -33.85 -37.28
N VAL A 99 7.31 -33.56 -38.58
CA VAL A 99 7.00 -32.24 -39.14
C VAL A 99 6.09 -32.39 -40.35
N ASP A 100 4.89 -31.84 -40.23
CA ASP A 100 3.96 -31.68 -41.34
C ASP A 100 4.27 -30.37 -42.07
N LEU A 101 4.65 -30.48 -43.35
CA LEU A 101 4.89 -29.36 -44.25
C LEU A 101 3.81 -29.24 -45.32
N SER A 102 2.73 -30.02 -45.22
CA SER A 102 1.66 -29.96 -46.20
C SER A 102 1.03 -28.56 -46.21
N GLN A 103 0.73 -28.06 -47.41
CA GLN A 103 0.16 -26.72 -47.58
C GLN A 103 -0.77 -26.70 -48.78
N THR A 104 -1.67 -25.72 -48.79
CA THR A 104 -2.57 -25.50 -49.92
C THR A 104 -2.24 -24.19 -50.63
N LEU A 105 -2.31 -24.23 -51.95
CA LEU A 105 -2.05 -23.11 -52.85
C LEU A 105 -3.29 -22.82 -53.69
N PRO A 106 -3.53 -21.56 -54.10
CA PRO A 106 -4.49 -21.29 -55.17
C PRO A 106 -4.05 -22.02 -56.45
N THR A 107 -4.98 -22.64 -57.18
CA THR A 107 -4.65 -23.34 -58.43
C THR A 107 -4.03 -22.45 -59.50
N SER A 108 -4.19 -21.12 -59.40
CA SER A 108 -3.50 -20.15 -60.25
C SER A 108 -1.97 -20.20 -60.16
N ARG A 109 -1.42 -20.85 -59.13
CA ARG A 109 0.03 -21.05 -58.91
C ARG A 109 0.53 -22.44 -59.34
N VAL A 110 -0.32 -23.21 -60.02
CA VAL A 110 0.08 -24.51 -60.54
C VAL A 110 0.53 -24.30 -61.98
N ARG A 111 1.77 -24.67 -62.29
CA ARG A 111 2.40 -24.48 -63.61
C ARG A 111 2.47 -23.00 -64.01
N ASP A 112 2.86 -22.14 -63.07
CA ASP A 112 3.06 -20.70 -63.31
C ASP A 112 4.55 -20.28 -63.40
N ASP A 113 5.45 -21.27 -63.48
CA ASP A 113 6.92 -21.16 -63.50
C ASP A 113 7.53 -20.65 -62.17
N ILE A 114 6.78 -20.67 -61.06
CA ILE A 114 7.25 -20.30 -59.72
C ILE A 114 7.18 -21.52 -58.80
N CYS A 115 8.26 -21.81 -58.08
CA CYS A 115 8.29 -22.89 -57.09
C CYS A 115 7.68 -22.41 -55.76
N ASP A 116 6.44 -22.78 -55.48
CA ASP A 116 5.72 -22.55 -54.22
C ASP A 116 5.75 -23.77 -53.28
N CYS A 117 5.66 -25.01 -53.80
CA CYS A 117 5.79 -26.22 -52.98
C CYS A 117 7.27 -26.56 -52.74
N CYS A 118 7.65 -26.91 -51.50
CA CYS A 118 9.02 -27.35 -51.22
C CYS A 118 9.38 -28.66 -51.94
N ASP A 119 8.39 -29.49 -52.30
CA ASP A 119 8.61 -30.71 -53.07
C ASP A 119 8.62 -30.48 -54.59
N GLY A 120 8.30 -29.25 -55.04
CA GLY A 120 8.19 -28.86 -56.45
C GLY A 120 6.99 -29.47 -57.19
N SER A 121 6.00 -29.99 -56.46
CA SER A 121 4.86 -30.69 -57.05
C SER A 121 3.90 -29.80 -57.84
N ASP A 122 3.85 -28.51 -57.54
CA ASP A 122 3.11 -27.46 -58.24
C ASP A 122 3.60 -27.21 -59.68
N GLU A 123 4.89 -27.39 -59.93
CA GLU A 123 5.54 -27.16 -61.24
C GLU A 123 5.91 -28.48 -61.94
N ALA A 124 5.28 -29.59 -61.55
CA ALA A 124 5.51 -30.90 -62.16
C ALA A 124 4.91 -30.97 -63.57
N ASP A 125 5.68 -31.46 -64.55
CA ASP A 125 5.18 -31.73 -65.90
C ASP A 125 4.21 -32.93 -65.89
N PRO A 126 2.98 -32.80 -66.43
CA PRO A 126 2.04 -33.91 -66.63
C PRO A 126 2.63 -35.10 -67.41
N HIS A 127 3.69 -34.87 -68.19
CA HIS A 127 4.34 -35.87 -69.04
C HIS A 127 5.61 -36.50 -68.41
N GLY A 128 5.92 -36.20 -67.15
CA GLY A 128 6.89 -36.96 -66.35
C GLY A 128 8.36 -36.61 -66.59
N ALA A 129 8.66 -35.50 -67.29
CA ALA A 129 9.97 -34.86 -67.19
C ALA A 129 9.94 -34.03 -65.90
N GLY A 130 10.70 -34.42 -64.87
CA GLY A 130 10.72 -33.69 -63.59
C GLY A 130 10.79 -32.17 -63.80
N GLY A 131 9.92 -31.43 -63.11
CA GLY A 131 9.79 -29.98 -63.23
C GLY A 131 11.08 -29.23 -62.87
N PRO A 132 11.14 -27.91 -63.14
CA PRO A 132 12.32 -27.09 -62.87
C PRO A 132 12.60 -26.91 -61.36
N CYS A 133 11.64 -27.24 -60.50
CA CYS A 133 11.71 -27.00 -59.06
C CYS A 133 12.46 -28.11 -58.31
N PRO A 134 13.54 -27.78 -57.58
CA PRO A 134 14.24 -28.73 -56.74
C PRO A 134 13.46 -29.01 -55.44
N ASN A 135 13.54 -30.23 -54.93
CA ASN A 135 12.97 -30.55 -53.62
C ASN A 135 13.83 -29.97 -52.48
N THR A 136 13.28 -29.00 -51.73
CA THR A 136 13.89 -28.31 -50.58
C THR A 136 13.32 -28.73 -49.23
N CYS A 137 12.31 -29.61 -49.20
CA CYS A 137 11.58 -29.95 -47.97
C CYS A 137 12.49 -30.43 -46.83
N GLU A 138 13.52 -31.23 -47.12
CA GLU A 138 14.44 -31.72 -46.07
C GLU A 138 15.22 -30.57 -45.41
N GLN A 139 15.63 -29.57 -46.20
CA GLN A 139 16.35 -28.41 -45.68
C GLN A 139 15.44 -27.54 -44.80
N GLU A 140 14.19 -27.34 -45.20
CA GLU A 140 13.20 -26.60 -44.43
C GLU A 140 12.90 -27.29 -43.10
N VAL A 141 12.65 -28.60 -43.11
CA VAL A 141 12.47 -29.37 -41.87
C VAL A 141 13.69 -29.26 -40.96
N ARG A 142 14.90 -29.38 -41.50
CA ARG A 142 16.13 -29.24 -40.70
C ARG A 142 16.20 -27.87 -40.02
N SER A 143 15.83 -26.81 -40.73
CA SER A 143 15.78 -25.46 -40.16
C SER A 143 14.74 -25.34 -39.05
N LEU A 144 13.52 -25.83 -39.28
CA LEU A 144 12.42 -25.79 -38.30
C LEU A 144 12.74 -26.56 -37.02
N LEU A 145 13.37 -27.74 -37.16
CA LEU A 145 13.77 -28.56 -36.01
C LEU A 145 14.88 -27.91 -35.20
N GLU A 146 15.84 -27.25 -35.86
CA GLU A 146 16.90 -26.52 -35.17
C GLU A 146 16.34 -25.29 -34.43
N GLU A 147 15.47 -24.50 -35.05
CA GLU A 147 14.81 -23.38 -34.39
C GLU A 147 13.99 -23.85 -33.17
N ARG A 148 13.20 -24.92 -33.34
CA ARG A 148 12.43 -25.55 -32.26
C ARG A 148 13.34 -26.01 -31.12
N ARG A 149 14.54 -26.53 -31.42
CA ARG A 149 15.53 -26.93 -30.42
C ARG A 149 16.05 -25.73 -29.64
N GLN A 150 16.38 -24.64 -30.32
CA GLN A 150 16.88 -23.41 -29.68
C GLN A 150 15.85 -22.78 -28.76
N LEU A 151 14.60 -22.67 -29.21
CA LEU A 151 13.50 -22.15 -28.39
C LEU A 151 13.27 -22.99 -27.13
N ARG A 152 13.31 -24.32 -27.25
CA ARG A 152 13.20 -25.23 -26.09
C ARG A 152 14.38 -25.06 -25.13
N ALA A 153 15.60 -24.96 -25.64
CA ALA A 153 16.78 -24.75 -24.81
C ALA A 153 16.70 -23.42 -24.03
N ALA A 154 16.28 -22.34 -24.70
CA ALA A 154 16.09 -21.03 -24.07
C ALA A 154 14.98 -21.07 -23.01
N ALA A 155 13.85 -21.73 -23.30
CA ALA A 155 12.76 -21.88 -22.33
C ALA A 155 13.19 -22.66 -21.09
N ASN A 156 13.93 -23.77 -21.27
CA ASN A 156 14.44 -24.56 -20.15
C ASN A 156 15.45 -23.78 -19.30
N ALA A 157 16.38 -23.06 -19.94
CA ALA A 157 17.34 -22.22 -19.23
C ALA A 157 16.63 -21.09 -18.44
N GLY A 158 15.59 -20.47 -19.03
CA GLY A 158 14.76 -19.48 -18.34
C GLY A 158 13.99 -20.07 -17.16
N TRP A 159 13.50 -21.31 -17.28
CA TRP A 159 12.84 -22.03 -16.20
C TRP A 159 13.79 -22.30 -15.02
N GLU A 160 14.97 -22.86 -15.29
CA GLU A 160 15.99 -23.12 -14.27
C GLU A 160 16.43 -21.84 -13.54
N ALA A 161 16.65 -20.75 -14.28
CA ALA A 161 16.98 -19.46 -13.70
C ALA A 161 15.88 -18.94 -12.77
N ARG A 162 14.61 -19.11 -13.17
CA ARG A 162 13.45 -18.72 -12.36
C ARG A 162 13.37 -19.52 -11.07
N GLU A 163 13.60 -20.84 -11.11
CA GLU A 163 13.60 -21.68 -9.90
C GLU A 163 14.65 -21.19 -8.89
N GLY A 164 15.86 -20.86 -9.35
CA GLY A 164 16.90 -20.29 -8.48
C GLY A 164 16.51 -18.94 -7.86
N LEU A 165 15.80 -18.09 -8.59
CA LEU A 165 15.29 -16.82 -8.07
C LEU A 165 14.18 -17.02 -7.03
N VAL A 166 13.29 -17.99 -7.25
CA VAL A 166 12.21 -18.31 -6.30
C VAL A 166 12.80 -18.79 -4.97
N GLU A 167 13.83 -19.63 -4.97
CA GLU A 167 14.48 -20.08 -3.74
C GLU A 167 15.16 -18.91 -3.00
N LYS A 168 15.92 -18.07 -3.70
CA LYS A 168 16.52 -16.85 -3.10
C LYS A 168 15.47 -15.90 -2.53
N ALA A 169 14.33 -15.75 -3.21
CA ALA A 169 13.23 -14.92 -2.73
C ALA A 169 12.63 -15.48 -1.43
N LYS A 170 12.49 -16.82 -1.31
CA LYS A 170 12.05 -17.46 -0.06
C LYS A 170 13.04 -17.22 1.08
N GLU A 171 14.34 -17.38 0.83
CA GLU A 171 15.39 -17.11 1.83
C GLU A 171 15.35 -15.65 2.30
N TYR A 172 15.23 -14.71 1.36
CA TYR A 172 15.14 -13.29 1.68
C TYR A 172 13.86 -12.95 2.47
N ALA A 173 12.72 -13.54 2.09
CA ALA A 173 11.46 -13.36 2.79
C ALA A 173 11.53 -13.90 4.23
N ALA A 174 12.08 -15.10 4.41
CA ALA A 174 12.26 -15.71 5.73
C ALA A 174 13.17 -14.85 6.63
N GLY A 175 14.34 -14.44 6.11
CA GLY A 175 15.25 -13.58 6.87
C GLY A 175 14.66 -12.19 7.15
N SER A 176 13.81 -11.66 6.28
CA SER A 176 13.12 -10.39 6.53
C SER A 176 12.05 -10.53 7.61
N ALA A 177 11.30 -11.63 7.63
CA ALA A 177 10.32 -11.93 8.67
C ALA A 177 10.97 -12.06 10.05
N GLU A 178 12.13 -12.72 10.13
CA GLU A 178 12.92 -12.81 11.37
C GLU A 178 13.36 -11.42 11.87
N ARG A 179 13.93 -10.58 11.00
CA ARG A 179 14.31 -9.21 11.36
C ARG A 179 13.14 -8.34 11.81
N ILE A 180 11.97 -8.53 11.20
CA ILE A 180 10.75 -7.81 11.60
C ILE A 180 10.37 -8.22 13.03
N ARG A 181 10.33 -9.53 13.31
CA ARG A 181 10.03 -10.05 14.64
C ARG A 181 10.99 -9.52 15.70
N ASP A 182 12.29 -9.58 15.44
CA ASP A 182 13.31 -9.08 16.39
C ASP A 182 13.12 -7.59 16.70
N ARG A 183 12.79 -6.80 15.67
CA ARG A 183 12.51 -5.36 15.82
C ARG A 183 11.22 -5.10 16.58
N GLU A 184 10.17 -5.87 16.33
CA GLU A 184 8.90 -5.76 17.09
C GLU A 184 9.13 -6.05 18.58
N GLU A 185 9.90 -7.10 18.90
CA GLU A 185 10.24 -7.39 20.30
C GLU A 185 11.14 -6.31 20.93
N ALA A 186 12.06 -5.72 20.17
CA ALA A 186 12.90 -4.61 20.64
C ALA A 186 12.08 -3.33 20.88
N ILE A 187 11.12 -3.02 19.99
CA ILE A 187 10.20 -1.89 20.16
C ILE A 187 9.36 -2.09 21.42
N ALA A 188 8.78 -3.28 21.63
CA ALA A 188 7.98 -3.57 22.81
C ALA A 188 8.77 -3.37 24.12
N ARG A 189 10.04 -3.82 24.16
CA ARG A 189 10.94 -3.59 25.30
C ARG A 189 11.21 -2.09 25.51
N ALA A 190 11.55 -1.37 24.45
CA ALA A 190 11.79 0.06 24.53
C ALA A 190 10.55 0.87 24.98
N GLU A 191 9.34 0.45 24.58
CA GLU A 191 8.10 1.07 25.05
C GLU A 191 7.89 0.88 26.55
N GLU A 192 8.22 -0.30 27.09
CA GLU A 192 8.20 -0.57 28.52
C GLU A 192 9.23 0.29 29.27
N ASP A 193 10.47 0.33 28.81
CA ASP A 193 11.55 1.16 29.40
C ASP A 193 11.15 2.66 29.43
N VAL A 194 10.56 3.16 28.33
CA VAL A 194 10.08 4.56 28.26
C VAL A 194 8.94 4.80 29.25
N LYS A 195 8.03 3.85 29.42
CA LYS A 195 6.93 3.97 30.39
C LYS A 195 7.47 4.02 31.81
N GLU A 196 8.44 3.18 32.15
CA GLU A 196 9.09 3.18 33.46
C GLU A 196 9.86 4.48 33.71
N ALA A 197 10.65 4.94 32.74
CA ALA A 197 11.38 6.20 32.82
C ALA A 197 10.46 7.41 33.01
N LYS A 198 9.32 7.46 32.28
CA LYS A 198 8.31 8.50 32.46
C LYS A 198 7.68 8.47 33.85
N ALA A 199 7.38 7.29 34.36
CA ALA A 199 6.82 7.15 35.71
C ALA A 199 7.83 7.55 36.79
N ALA A 200 9.11 7.23 36.61
CA ALA A 200 10.18 7.66 37.51
C ALA A 200 10.34 9.18 37.50
N LEU A 201 10.40 9.80 36.31
CA LEU A 201 10.50 11.24 36.15
C LEU A 201 9.29 11.96 36.76
N ALA A 202 8.07 11.45 36.56
CA ALA A 202 6.87 12.04 37.16
C ALA A 202 6.89 12.02 38.70
N ARG A 203 7.46 10.97 39.32
CA ARG A 203 7.64 10.90 40.77
C ARG A 203 8.67 11.91 41.27
N GLU A 204 9.77 12.09 40.52
CA GLU A 204 10.81 13.05 40.85
C GLU A 204 10.28 14.49 40.79
N ILE A 205 9.56 14.84 39.71
CA ILE A 205 8.90 16.14 39.57
C ILE A 205 7.90 16.39 40.70
N ALA A 206 7.04 15.40 41.01
CA ALA A 206 6.06 15.54 42.08
C ALA A 206 6.71 15.74 43.46
N ALA A 207 7.83 15.05 43.73
CA ALA A 207 8.59 15.23 44.97
C ALA A 207 9.22 16.62 45.05
N GLU A 208 9.81 17.12 43.96
CA GLU A 208 10.39 18.47 43.91
C GLU A 208 9.31 19.56 44.08
N GLU A 209 8.13 19.39 43.48
CA GLU A 209 7.00 20.30 43.66
C GLU A 209 6.48 20.31 45.11
N GLU A 210 6.36 19.13 45.74
CA GLU A 210 5.95 19.03 47.16
C GLU A 210 6.97 19.71 48.09
N GLU A 211 8.26 19.54 47.85
CA GLU A 211 9.32 20.20 48.61
C GLU A 211 9.26 21.73 48.43
N LYS A 212 9.10 22.22 47.20
CA LYS A 212 8.92 23.65 46.92
C LYS A 212 7.65 24.23 47.57
N GLN A 213 6.56 23.46 47.63
CA GLN A 213 5.34 23.88 48.31
C GLN A 213 5.54 23.99 49.82
N LYS A 214 6.25 23.03 50.44
CA LYS A 214 6.57 23.08 51.87
C LYS A 214 7.44 24.27 52.22
N LEU A 215 8.52 24.50 51.47
CA LEU A 215 9.40 25.66 51.64
C LEU A 215 8.62 26.98 51.48
N SER A 216 7.79 27.08 50.44
CA SER A 216 6.95 28.26 50.22
C SER A 216 5.90 28.49 51.31
N ALA A 217 5.36 27.44 51.93
CA ALA A 217 4.42 27.57 53.05
C ALA A 217 5.14 27.98 54.34
N GLU A 218 6.34 27.45 54.57
CA GLU A 218 7.19 27.81 55.70
C GLU A 218 7.66 29.28 55.62
N ASP A 219 8.12 29.72 54.44
CA ASP A 219 8.52 31.11 54.17
C ASP A 219 7.32 32.08 54.30
N ARG A 220 6.11 31.69 53.86
CA ARG A 220 4.91 32.52 54.02
C ARG A 220 4.45 32.63 55.47
N ASN A 221 4.62 31.57 56.26
CA ASN A 221 4.26 31.60 57.67
C ASN A 221 5.28 32.41 58.49
N SER A 222 6.57 32.28 58.22
CA SER A 222 7.60 33.08 58.88
C SER A 222 7.49 34.57 58.55
N GLY A 223 7.28 34.92 57.28
CA GLY A 223 7.04 36.31 56.87
C GLY A 223 5.75 36.89 57.45
N PHE A 224 4.71 36.06 57.65
CA PHE A 224 3.48 36.50 58.32
C PHE A 224 3.70 36.77 59.82
N GLU A 225 4.39 35.90 60.54
CA GLU A 225 4.73 36.13 61.95
C GLU A 225 5.60 37.39 62.14
N GLU A 226 6.59 37.60 61.27
CA GLU A 226 7.44 38.80 61.29
C GLU A 226 6.63 40.07 60.98
N ALA A 227 5.66 40.01 60.06
CA ALA A 227 4.75 41.11 59.78
C ALA A 227 3.85 41.45 60.97
N LEU A 228 3.33 40.46 61.70
CA LEU A 228 2.54 40.68 62.91
C LEU A 228 3.37 41.35 64.02
N GLU A 229 4.64 40.96 64.16
CA GLU A 229 5.56 41.57 65.14
C GLU A 229 5.91 43.01 64.76
N ALA A 230 6.26 43.26 63.48
CA ALA A 230 6.60 44.60 62.98
C ALA A 230 5.43 45.60 63.08
N LEU A 231 4.21 45.12 62.83
CA LEU A 231 2.99 45.93 62.98
C LEU A 231 2.56 46.07 64.45
N GLY A 232 3.21 45.38 65.39
CA GLY A 232 2.87 45.39 66.81
C GLY A 232 1.48 44.84 67.10
N ILE A 233 1.00 43.91 66.28
CA ILE A 233 -0.32 43.26 66.41
C ILE A 233 -0.23 41.80 66.85
N ALA A 234 0.97 41.22 66.95
CA ALA A 234 1.19 39.83 67.36
C ALA A 234 0.48 39.49 68.69
N ASP A 235 0.63 40.35 69.71
CA ASP A 235 0.00 40.21 71.04
C ASP A 235 -1.23 41.12 71.25
N ALA A 236 -1.77 41.71 70.17
CA ALA A 236 -2.88 42.66 70.28
C ALA A 236 -4.21 41.95 70.60
N SER A 237 -5.10 42.66 71.30
CA SER A 237 -6.46 42.15 71.53
C SER A 237 -7.31 42.20 70.26
N VAL A 238 -8.33 41.35 70.17
CA VAL A 238 -9.31 41.35 69.07
C VAL A 238 -9.84 42.75 68.75
N GLY A 239 -10.21 43.52 69.78
CA GLY A 239 -10.69 44.90 69.61
C GLY A 239 -9.66 45.84 68.99
N THR A 240 -8.38 45.67 69.34
CA THR A 240 -7.28 46.50 68.82
C THR A 240 -7.00 46.20 67.34
N VAL A 241 -7.11 44.94 66.92
CA VAL A 241 -6.94 44.54 65.52
C VAL A 241 -8.13 45.02 64.69
N LEU A 242 -9.36 44.88 65.21
CA LEU A 242 -10.58 45.39 64.57
C LEU A 242 -10.54 46.90 64.33
N GLU A 243 -10.14 47.69 65.34
CA GLU A 243 -9.98 49.14 65.22
C GLU A 243 -9.00 49.50 64.10
N ARG A 244 -7.88 48.77 64.00
CA ARG A 244 -6.88 48.97 62.92
C ARG A 244 -7.40 48.59 61.54
N ILE A 245 -8.18 47.51 61.41
CA ILE A 245 -8.81 47.13 60.13
C ILE A 245 -9.72 48.25 59.64
N ILE A 246 -10.57 48.77 60.53
CA ILE A 246 -11.48 49.88 60.22
C ILE A 246 -10.68 51.12 59.84
N GLU A 247 -9.67 51.48 60.63
CA GLU A 247 -8.81 52.64 60.37
C GLU A 247 -8.12 52.53 59.00
N VAL A 248 -7.53 51.37 58.67
CA VAL A 248 -6.87 51.15 57.37
C VAL A 248 -7.88 51.24 56.23
N ALA A 249 -9.02 50.58 56.32
CA ALA A 249 -10.04 50.60 55.27
C ALA A 249 -10.59 52.01 54.99
N GLU A 250 -10.84 52.79 56.05
CA GLU A 250 -11.35 54.15 55.93
C GLU A 250 -10.31 55.13 55.40
N THR A 251 -9.07 55.05 55.88
CA THR A 251 -8.00 55.99 55.51
C THR A 251 -7.50 55.78 54.09
N THR A 252 -7.53 54.55 53.60
CA THR A 252 -7.05 54.18 52.25
C THR A 252 -8.17 54.11 51.22
N GLY A 253 -9.42 54.04 51.67
CA GLY A 253 -10.56 53.79 50.81
C GLY A 253 -10.69 52.34 50.35
N ALA A 254 -9.87 51.41 50.88
CA ALA A 254 -9.84 49.97 50.56
C ALA A 254 -11.05 49.20 51.12
N THR A 255 -12.22 49.78 50.92
CA THR A 255 -13.49 49.33 51.46
C THR A 255 -14.06 48.15 50.71
N THR A 256 -13.76 48.02 49.42
CA THR A 256 -14.13 46.88 48.57
C THR A 256 -13.28 45.65 48.87
N GLU A 257 -12.00 45.86 49.15
CA GLU A 257 -11.04 44.84 49.55
C GLU A 257 -11.42 44.25 50.91
N LEU A 258 -11.85 45.10 51.84
CA LEU A 258 -12.37 44.66 53.14
C LEU A 258 -13.63 43.79 53.00
N GLU A 259 -14.53 44.10 52.07
CA GLU A 259 -15.73 43.29 51.81
C GLU A 259 -15.36 41.89 51.27
N VAL A 260 -14.40 41.81 50.34
CA VAL A 260 -13.90 40.53 49.83
C VAL A 260 -13.27 39.68 50.93
N LEU A 261 -12.45 40.29 51.79
CA LEU A 261 -11.81 39.58 52.91
C LEU A 261 -12.84 39.09 53.95
N LEU A 262 -13.94 39.82 54.15
CA LEU A 262 -15.04 39.39 55.02
C LEU A 262 -15.78 38.17 54.45
N GLU A 263 -16.01 38.14 53.13
CA GLU A 263 -16.60 36.98 52.46
C GLU A 263 -15.66 35.75 52.51
N GLU A 264 -14.36 35.93 52.29
CA GLU A 264 -13.36 34.87 52.40
C GLU A 264 -13.24 34.32 53.83
N ALA A 265 -13.44 35.16 54.84
CA ALA A 265 -13.55 34.76 56.24
C ALA A 265 -14.88 34.08 56.59
N GLY A 266 -15.79 33.91 55.61
CA GLY A 266 -17.08 33.22 55.78
C GLY A 266 -18.16 34.06 56.45
N VAL A 267 -18.03 35.40 56.46
CA VAL A 267 -19.05 36.29 57.00
C VAL A 267 -20.12 36.56 55.94
N GLU A 268 -21.36 36.15 56.21
CA GLU A 268 -22.50 36.49 55.34
C GLU A 268 -22.79 38.00 55.41
N LEU A 269 -22.59 38.67 54.27
CA LEU A 269 -22.90 40.09 54.07
C LEU A 269 -24.37 40.28 53.67
N PRO A 270 -25.03 41.39 54.06
CA PRO A 270 -26.40 41.69 53.67
C PRO A 270 -26.57 41.79 52.14
N ASP A 271 -27.66 41.22 51.60
CA ASP A 271 -27.99 41.35 50.17
C ASP A 271 -28.18 42.84 49.77
N PRO A 272 -27.63 43.29 48.64
CA PRO A 272 -27.83 44.66 48.17
C PRO A 272 -29.32 44.91 47.85
N PRO A 273 -29.83 46.13 48.08
CA PRO A 273 -31.23 46.45 47.83
C PRO A 273 -31.53 46.31 46.32
N ARG A 274 -32.51 45.47 45.98
CA ARG A 274 -32.86 45.17 44.58
C ARG A 274 -33.41 46.42 43.88
N GLY A 275 -32.61 47.09 43.04
CA GLY A 275 -33.13 48.20 42.23
C GLY A 275 -32.18 49.08 41.40
N SER A 276 -30.85 48.93 41.48
CA SER A 276 -29.88 49.74 40.71
C SER A 276 -28.90 48.82 39.97
N GLY A 277 -28.61 49.14 38.70
CA GLY A 277 -27.81 48.30 37.81
C GLY A 277 -26.30 48.41 38.06
N ASP A 278 -25.61 47.27 37.94
CA ASP A 278 -24.18 47.06 37.64
C ASP A 278 -23.11 47.92 38.33
N THR A 279 -23.40 48.47 39.50
CA THR A 279 -22.37 48.93 40.45
C THR A 279 -22.63 48.26 41.79
N ILE A 280 -21.65 47.52 42.31
CA ILE A 280 -21.66 47.02 43.69
C ILE A 280 -21.97 48.22 44.58
N GLU A 281 -23.18 48.29 45.13
CA GLU A 281 -23.50 49.28 46.17
C GLU A 281 -22.68 48.87 47.39
N GLN A 282 -21.61 49.65 47.62
CA GLN A 282 -20.74 49.54 48.78
C GLN A 282 -21.57 49.44 50.06
N LEU A 283 -21.28 48.44 50.90
CA LEU A 283 -21.91 48.32 52.22
C LEU A 283 -21.75 49.62 52.99
N SER A 284 -22.77 49.98 53.77
CA SER A 284 -22.64 51.14 54.63
C SER A 284 -21.52 50.91 55.65
N ALA A 285 -20.89 51.98 56.13
CA ALA A 285 -19.85 51.86 57.15
C ALA A 285 -20.34 51.08 58.38
N ASP A 286 -21.62 51.26 58.76
CA ASP A 286 -22.26 50.55 59.86
C ASP A 286 -22.39 49.04 59.59
N ASP A 287 -22.76 48.64 58.36
CA ASP A 287 -22.89 47.23 57.98
C ASP A 287 -21.53 46.51 57.96
N ARG A 288 -20.46 47.20 57.54
CA ARG A 288 -19.10 46.63 57.55
C ARG A 288 -18.56 46.42 58.96
N VAL A 289 -18.84 47.36 59.86
CA VAL A 289 -18.47 47.25 61.28
C VAL A 289 -19.24 46.09 61.92
N GLU A 290 -20.53 45.94 61.64
CA GLU A 290 -21.33 44.81 62.15
C GLU A 290 -20.85 43.45 61.59
N ALA A 291 -20.44 43.40 60.31
CA ALA A 291 -19.84 42.21 59.71
C ALA A 291 -18.49 41.84 60.35
N LEU A 292 -17.62 42.83 60.58
CA LEU A 292 -16.32 42.62 61.24
C LEU A 292 -16.47 42.08 62.66
N LEU A 293 -17.47 42.55 63.41
CA LEU A 293 -17.76 42.05 64.76
C LEU A 293 -18.19 40.58 64.80
N LYS A 294 -18.58 39.98 63.67
CA LYS A 294 -18.89 38.54 63.58
C LYS A 294 -17.64 37.66 63.48
N VAL A 295 -16.47 38.24 63.19
CA VAL A 295 -15.19 37.51 63.16
C VAL A 295 -14.59 37.52 64.57
N GLU A 296 -14.76 36.43 65.31
CA GLU A 296 -14.29 36.32 66.70
C GLU A 296 -12.85 35.78 66.82
N ASP A 297 -12.27 35.27 65.72
CA ASP A 297 -10.95 34.63 65.71
C ASP A 297 -9.82 35.64 65.46
N LEU A 298 -8.97 35.83 66.47
CA LEU A 298 -7.85 36.79 66.43
C LEU A 298 -6.85 36.51 65.28
N PRO A 299 -6.41 35.26 65.03
CA PRO A 299 -5.59 34.93 63.86
C PRO A 299 -6.23 35.33 62.53
N THR A 300 -7.54 35.08 62.38
CA THR A 300 -8.29 35.47 61.18
C THR A 300 -8.31 37.00 61.01
N LEU A 301 -8.57 37.75 62.08
CA LEU A 301 -8.52 39.22 62.06
C LEU A 301 -7.12 39.75 61.76
N GLN A 302 -6.08 39.16 62.35
CA GLN A 302 -4.69 39.51 62.08
C GLN A 302 -4.33 39.26 60.60
N ARG A 303 -4.80 38.15 60.02
CA ARG A 303 -4.64 37.82 58.60
C ARG A 303 -5.34 38.85 57.72
N MET A 304 -6.60 39.14 58.01
CA MET A 304 -7.39 40.15 57.29
C MET A 304 -6.73 41.54 57.34
N LEU A 305 -6.19 41.95 58.49
CA LEU A 305 -5.50 43.23 58.62
C LEU A 305 -4.25 43.30 57.74
N VAL A 306 -3.41 42.27 57.77
CA VAL A 306 -2.20 42.23 56.94
C VAL A 306 -2.55 42.18 55.45
N ASP A 307 -3.52 41.34 55.05
CA ASP A 307 -3.95 41.22 53.66
C ASP A 307 -4.59 42.53 53.16
N LEU A 308 -5.39 43.21 54.00
CA LEU A 308 -5.94 44.53 53.69
C LEU A 308 -4.85 45.59 53.53
N MET A 309 -3.85 45.62 54.43
CA MET A 309 -2.73 46.55 54.33
C MET A 309 -1.85 46.31 53.09
N LEU A 310 -1.71 45.04 52.65
CA LEU A 310 -1.00 44.67 51.42
C LEU A 310 -1.76 45.04 50.16
N GLN A 311 -3.08 44.87 50.15
CA GLN A 311 -3.93 45.22 49.00
C GLN A 311 -4.11 46.75 48.87
N ALA A 312 -4.06 47.46 50.00
CA ALA A 312 -4.16 48.92 50.06
C ALA A 312 -2.80 49.64 49.89
N ASP A 313 -1.71 48.92 49.60
CA ASP A 313 -0.33 49.44 49.44
C ASP A 313 0.15 50.30 50.63
N VAL A 314 -0.25 49.99 51.85
CA VAL A 314 0.01 50.79 53.08
C VAL A 314 1.31 50.38 53.77
N VAL A 315 1.90 49.27 53.36
CA VAL A 315 3.08 48.70 54.00
C VAL A 315 4.35 49.27 53.37
N ASP A 316 5.31 49.72 54.18
CA ASP A 316 6.63 50.15 53.71
C ASP A 316 7.22 49.08 52.77
N ASP A 317 7.84 49.52 51.66
CA ASP A 317 8.39 48.67 50.58
C ASP A 317 9.24 47.47 51.08
N ALA A 318 9.77 47.54 52.29
CA ALA A 318 10.51 46.45 52.94
C ALA A 318 9.66 45.24 53.33
N LEU A 319 8.39 45.40 53.73
CA LEU A 319 7.50 44.29 54.12
C LEU A 319 6.79 43.66 52.90
N ALA A 320 6.56 44.45 51.85
CA ALA A 320 6.02 43.97 50.57
C ALA A 320 6.99 43.01 49.84
N VAL A 321 8.30 43.22 49.99
CA VAL A 321 9.36 42.36 49.43
C VAL A 321 9.48 41.02 50.14
N LEU A 322 9.15 40.93 51.43
CA LEU A 322 9.17 39.68 52.20
C LEU A 322 7.97 38.75 51.87
N LEU A 323 6.90 39.28 51.30
CA LEU A 323 5.62 38.56 51.12
C LEU A 323 5.31 38.16 49.67
N ARG A 324 6.05 38.66 48.67
CA ARG A 324 5.82 38.33 47.24
C ARG A 324 7.05 37.71 46.58
N ASP A 325 7.08 36.38 46.47
CA ASP A 325 7.92 35.67 45.50
C ASP A 325 7.08 34.91 44.44
N GLU A 326 6.22 35.67 43.75
CA GLU A 326 5.49 35.19 42.56
C GLU A 326 6.22 35.52 41.25
N ASP A 327 7.02 36.60 41.24
CA ASP A 327 7.70 37.10 40.04
C ASP A 327 8.96 36.28 39.67
N ALA A 328 9.63 35.63 40.64
CA ALA A 328 10.72 34.71 40.31
C ALA A 328 10.21 33.43 39.63
N ARG A 329 8.99 32.97 39.96
CA ARG A 329 8.35 31.80 39.30
C ARG A 329 7.93 32.10 37.85
N LYS A 330 7.42 33.30 37.56
CA LYS A 330 7.10 33.71 36.18
C LYS A 330 8.34 33.75 35.27
N LYS A 331 9.47 34.25 35.78
CA LYS A 331 10.75 34.24 35.05
C LYS A 331 11.31 32.82 34.85
N ALA A 332 11.10 31.90 35.78
CA ALA A 332 11.49 30.51 35.61
C ALA A 332 10.61 29.76 34.58
N ALA A 333 9.30 30.01 34.57
CA ALA A 333 8.37 29.42 33.60
C ALA A 333 8.63 29.88 32.14
N GLU A 334 9.08 31.13 31.96
CA GLU A 334 9.46 31.69 30.65
C GLU A 334 10.74 31.04 30.09
N VAL A 335 11.65 30.57 30.95
CA VAL A 335 12.85 29.82 30.55
C VAL A 335 12.52 28.38 30.17
N VAL A 336 11.54 27.76 30.83
CA VAL A 336 11.11 26.36 30.56
C VAL A 336 10.29 26.24 29.27
N ASN A 337 9.47 27.25 28.93
CA ASN A 337 8.67 27.26 27.70
C ASN A 337 9.47 27.52 26.40
N ASN A 338 10.79 27.77 26.50
CA ASN A 338 11.66 28.04 25.36
C ASN A 338 12.48 26.82 24.88
N LEU A 339 12.19 25.61 25.35
CA LEU A 339 12.76 24.37 24.82
C LEU A 339 11.80 23.75 23.79
N SER A 340 12.17 23.88 22.51
CA SER A 340 11.31 23.64 21.34
C SER A 340 10.94 22.15 21.16
N ILE A 341 9.63 21.86 21.24
CA ILE A 341 9.00 20.62 20.74
C ILE A 341 9.08 20.53 19.20
N GLY A 342 9.30 21.68 18.54
CA GLY A 342 9.35 21.78 17.07
C GLY A 342 10.53 21.04 16.43
N ASP A 343 11.67 20.94 17.10
CA ASP A 343 12.85 20.25 16.56
C ASP A 343 12.69 18.72 16.55
N VAL A 344 11.95 18.19 17.52
CA VAL A 344 11.64 16.75 17.62
C VAL A 344 10.59 16.34 16.59
N GLU A 345 9.53 17.16 16.41
CA GLU A 345 8.52 16.91 15.38
C GLU A 345 9.09 17.01 13.95
N ALA A 346 10.01 17.94 13.71
CA ALA A 346 10.70 18.08 12.43
C ALA A 346 11.60 16.87 12.11
N HIS A 347 12.27 16.32 13.13
CA HIS A 347 13.13 15.15 12.98
C HIS A 347 12.32 13.89 12.65
N VAL A 348 11.24 13.63 13.39
CA VAL A 348 10.35 12.48 13.17
C VAL A 348 9.67 12.54 11.80
N ARG A 349 9.27 13.73 11.36
CA ARG A 349 8.64 13.92 10.04
C ARG A 349 9.60 13.64 8.89
N LYS A 350 10.87 14.02 9.03
CA LYS A 350 11.91 13.79 8.02
C LYS A 350 12.23 12.31 7.85
N GLU A 351 12.36 11.57 8.95
CA GLU A 351 12.60 10.12 8.88
C GLU A 351 11.44 9.34 8.25
N ALA A 352 10.20 9.78 8.48
CA ALA A 352 9.02 9.18 7.87
C ALA A 352 8.95 9.40 6.34
N GLU A 353 9.45 10.53 5.84
CA GLU A 353 9.53 10.81 4.39
C GLU A 353 10.63 9.99 3.70
N ASP A 354 11.77 9.84 4.34
CA ASP A 354 12.89 9.02 3.84
C ASP A 354 12.50 7.53 3.73
N ALA A 355 11.77 7.01 4.71
CA ALA A 355 11.25 5.63 4.69
C ALA A 355 10.27 5.38 3.52
N ARG A 356 9.39 6.35 3.23
CA ARG A 356 8.44 6.25 2.09
C ARG A 356 9.14 6.31 0.73
N SER A 357 10.22 7.08 0.63
CA SER A 357 11.03 7.18 -0.59
C SER A 357 11.71 5.85 -0.93
N LEU A 358 12.26 5.17 0.08
CA LEU A 358 12.89 3.86 -0.09
C LEU A 358 11.91 2.77 -0.52
N LEU A 359 10.70 2.74 0.05
CA LEU A 359 9.64 1.79 -0.35
C LEU A 359 9.26 1.94 -1.83
N LYS A 360 9.07 3.17 -2.31
CA LYS A 360 8.77 3.44 -3.72
C LYS A 360 9.89 3.04 -4.68
N LYS A 361 11.13 2.99 -4.21
CA LYS A 361 12.27 2.59 -5.02
C LYS A 361 12.31 1.06 -5.17
N LEU A 362 12.06 0.34 -4.09
CA LEU A 362 11.93 -1.12 -4.08
C LEU A 362 10.76 -1.61 -4.94
N GLU A 363 9.62 -0.92 -4.93
CA GLU A 363 8.45 -1.24 -5.78
C GLU A 363 8.71 -1.11 -7.29
N ARG A 364 9.75 -0.39 -7.72
CA ARG A 364 10.11 -0.25 -9.15
C ARG A 364 11.16 -1.26 -9.60
N GLU A 365 11.89 -1.83 -8.66
CA GLU A 365 12.93 -2.83 -8.92
C GLU A 365 12.37 -4.27 -8.86
N LEU A 366 11.18 -4.45 -8.26
CA LEU A 366 10.27 -5.60 -8.40
C LEU A 366 9.39 -5.45 -9.63
#